data_AF-A0A2J8IHX2-F1
#
_entry.id   AF-A0A2J8IHX2-F1
#
_cell.length_a   1.000
_cell.length_b   1.000
_cell.length_c   1.000
_cell.angle_alpha   90.00
_cell.angle_beta   90.00
_cell.angle_gamma   90.00
#
_symmetry.space_group_name_H-M   'P 1'
#
loop_
_entity.id
_entity.type
_entity.pdbx_description
1 polymer ?
#
loop_
_entity_poly.entity_id
_entity_poly.type
_entity_poly.pdbx_seq_one_letter_code
_entity_poly.pdbx_strand_id
1 'polypeptide(L)'
;MPDITVPVPDDRVPEFYQFFGMWLGGSSALPGGTIQTFPEDSKEAGKRRHWTGLDEDREDAEKLWSKLTSRAKGLYNLMIDAPGIKFTGDQIAKELNIANGASGVRGVLAWPGRYCWNMNRRLPQRWKDGEDGAPSAYWMEPDVAALFKAVRADLDG
;
A
#
# COMPACT_ATOMS: atom_id res chain seq x y z
N MET A 1 31.16 -14.68 6.29
CA MET A 1 29.89 -14.25 5.67
C MET A 1 29.11 -15.51 5.36
N PRO A 2 27.79 -15.57 5.63
CA PRO A 2 27.00 -16.73 5.22
C PRO A 2 26.90 -16.75 3.69
N ASP A 3 27.11 -17.93 3.10
CA ASP A 3 26.88 -18.13 1.67
C ASP A 3 25.37 -18.19 1.42
N ILE A 4 24.88 -17.32 0.52
CA ILE A 4 23.49 -17.28 0.10
C ILE A 4 23.43 -17.80 -1.34
N THR A 5 22.70 -18.89 -1.55
CA THR A 5 22.49 -19.49 -2.88
C THR A 5 21.03 -19.33 -3.29
N VAL A 6 20.78 -18.84 -4.51
CA VAL A 6 19.44 -18.67 -5.07
C VAL A 6 19.38 -19.42 -6.40
N PRO A 7 18.41 -20.32 -6.61
CA PRO A 7 18.21 -20.97 -7.89
C PRO A 7 17.61 -19.96 -8.89
N VAL A 8 18.31 -19.75 -10.01
CA VAL A 8 17.87 -18.87 -11.10
C VAL A 8 17.75 -19.72 -12.37
N PRO A 9 16.64 -19.64 -13.11
CA PRO A 9 16.52 -20.32 -14.41
C PRO A 9 17.62 -19.86 -15.38
N ASP A 10 18.23 -20.80 -16.11
CA ASP A 10 19.38 -20.53 -16.98
C ASP A 10 19.11 -19.44 -18.02
N ASP A 11 17.87 -19.36 -18.51
CA ASP A 11 17.41 -18.37 -19.49
C ASP A 11 17.17 -16.97 -18.89
N ARG A 12 17.27 -16.82 -17.57
CA ARG A 12 17.05 -15.56 -16.83
C ARG A 12 18.26 -15.07 -16.05
N VAL A 13 19.38 -15.77 -16.16
CA VAL A 13 20.65 -15.42 -15.50
C VAL A 13 21.13 -14.01 -15.92
N PRO A 14 21.07 -13.61 -17.20
CA PRO A 14 21.47 -12.25 -17.61
C PRO A 14 20.66 -11.15 -16.92
N GLU A 15 19.33 -11.31 -16.83
CA GLU A 15 18.40 -10.36 -16.22
C GLU A 15 18.62 -10.26 -14.71
N PHE A 16 18.91 -11.40 -14.06
CA PHE A 16 19.23 -11.43 -12.63
C PHE A 16 20.45 -10.58 -12.30
N TYR A 17 21.54 -10.70 -13.08
CA TYR A 17 22.75 -9.90 -12.86
C TYR A 17 22.57 -8.42 -13.22
N GLN A 18 21.79 -8.11 -14.27
CA GLN A 18 21.44 -6.73 -14.58
C GLN A 18 20.67 -6.08 -13.43
N PHE A 19 19.70 -6.79 -12.85
CA PHE A 19 18.94 -6.31 -11.71
C PHE A 19 19.83 -6.08 -10.47
N PHE A 20 20.70 -7.05 -10.16
CA PHE A 20 21.57 -6.94 -8.99
C PHE A 20 22.56 -5.77 -9.12
N GLY A 21 23.10 -5.54 -10.32
CA GLY A 21 23.95 -4.38 -10.62
C GLY A 21 23.22 -3.05 -10.48
N MET A 22 21.99 -2.96 -10.99
CA MET A 22 21.16 -1.75 -10.86
C MET A 22 20.79 -1.44 -9.41
N TRP A 23 20.45 -2.48 -8.64
CA TRP A 23 20.14 -2.37 -7.22
C TRP A 23 21.37 -1.89 -6.40
N LEU A 24 22.55 -2.45 -6.65
CA LEU A 24 23.81 -1.97 -6.05
C LEU A 24 24.17 -0.53 -6.45
N GLY A 25 23.78 -0.12 -7.66
CA GLY A 25 23.94 1.25 -8.16
C GLY A 25 22.92 2.27 -7.63
N GLY A 26 22.04 1.88 -6.69
CA GLY A 26 21.03 2.75 -6.10
C GLY A 26 19.81 3.05 -6.99
N SER A 27 19.66 2.34 -8.11
CA SER A 27 18.50 2.45 -9.00
C SER A 27 17.47 1.35 -8.69
N SER A 28 16.24 1.75 -8.34
CA SER A 28 15.14 0.82 -8.04
C SER A 28 14.26 0.48 -9.26
N ALA A 29 14.78 0.63 -10.48
CA ALA A 29 14.03 0.33 -11.70
C ALA A 29 14.38 -1.07 -12.22
N LEU A 30 13.39 -1.95 -12.41
CA LEU A 30 13.55 -3.20 -13.16
C LEU A 30 13.50 -2.88 -14.66
N PRO A 31 14.42 -3.37 -15.49
CA PRO A 31 14.23 -3.40 -16.93
C PRO A 31 13.33 -4.58 -17.30
N GLY A 32 12.24 -4.32 -18.03
CA GLY A 32 11.36 -5.35 -18.60
C GLY A 32 10.03 -5.61 -17.90
N GLY A 33 9.84 -5.08 -16.68
CA GLY A 33 8.52 -4.81 -16.13
C GLY A 33 8.40 -3.30 -16.03
N THR A 34 7.33 -2.69 -16.53
CA THR A 34 7.07 -1.27 -16.32
C THR A 34 6.97 -1.03 -14.80
N ILE A 35 8.11 -0.77 -14.14
CA ILE A 35 8.13 -0.01 -12.91
C ILE A 35 7.80 1.39 -13.38
N GLN A 36 6.51 1.68 -13.46
CA GLN A 36 6.08 3.03 -13.19
C GLN A 36 6.58 3.30 -11.78
N THR A 37 7.71 4.01 -11.69
CA THR A 37 7.96 4.86 -10.55
C THR A 37 6.63 5.56 -10.29
N PHE A 38 6.02 5.30 -9.13
CA PHE A 38 4.90 6.11 -8.70
C PHE A 38 5.43 7.53 -8.75
N PRO A 39 4.87 8.42 -9.58
CA PRO A 39 5.31 9.79 -9.54
C PRO A 39 5.05 10.25 -8.11
N GLU A 40 6.13 10.59 -7.40
CA GLU A 40 6.10 11.48 -6.25
C GLU A 40 5.66 12.91 -6.67
N ASP A 41 5.17 13.08 -7.91
CA ASP A 41 4.44 14.23 -8.37
C ASP A 41 3.08 14.33 -7.66
N SER A 42 3.17 14.90 -6.47
CA SER A 42 2.16 15.62 -5.71
C SER A 42 1.16 16.45 -6.55
N LYS A 43 1.43 16.75 -7.82
CA LYS A 43 0.53 17.47 -8.74
C LYS A 43 -0.60 16.62 -9.34
N GLU A 44 -0.40 15.32 -9.60
CA GLU A 44 -1.46 14.47 -10.18
C GLU A 44 -2.31 13.74 -9.13
N ALA A 45 -1.75 13.50 -7.94
CA ALA A 45 -2.54 12.99 -6.81
C ALA A 45 -3.78 13.87 -6.54
N GLY A 46 -3.66 15.18 -6.79
CA GLY A 46 -4.74 16.18 -6.78
C GLY A 46 -5.99 15.80 -7.58
N LYS A 47 -5.82 15.13 -8.73
CA LYS A 47 -6.90 14.89 -9.71
C LYS A 47 -7.67 13.58 -9.50
N ARG A 48 -7.14 12.64 -8.71
CA ARG A 48 -7.81 11.35 -8.46
C ARG A 48 -9.01 11.52 -7.55
N ARG A 49 -10.07 10.73 -7.81
CA ARG A 49 -11.30 10.77 -7.03
C ARG A 49 -11.04 10.35 -5.58
N HIS A 50 -11.60 11.12 -4.67
CA HIS A 50 -11.66 10.77 -3.26
C HIS A 50 -12.74 9.72 -3.02
N TRP A 51 -12.63 9.01 -1.90
CA TRP A 51 -13.72 8.21 -1.37
C TRP A 51 -14.68 9.14 -0.63
N THR A 52 -15.97 9.05 -0.93
CA THR A 52 -17.05 9.79 -0.29
C THR A 52 -17.69 8.97 0.83
N GLY A 53 -17.55 7.64 0.80
CA GLY A 53 -18.23 6.74 1.75
C GLY A 53 -19.70 6.48 1.40
N LEU A 54 -20.16 6.95 0.25
CA LEU A 54 -21.52 6.76 -0.25
C LEU A 54 -21.62 5.52 -1.14
N ASP A 55 -22.85 5.10 -1.46
CA ASP A 55 -23.13 3.89 -2.24
C ASP A 55 -22.48 3.88 -3.64
N GLU A 56 -22.26 5.04 -4.23
CA GLU A 56 -21.56 5.20 -5.52
C GLU A 56 -20.11 4.66 -5.49
N ASP A 57 -19.53 4.53 -4.31
CA ASP A 57 -18.18 4.01 -4.10
C ASP A 57 -18.15 2.51 -3.87
N ARG A 58 -19.31 1.86 -3.66
CA ARG A 58 -19.39 0.47 -3.22
C ARG A 58 -18.76 -0.51 -4.18
N GLU A 59 -19.02 -0.37 -5.49
CA GLU A 59 -18.43 -1.25 -6.50
C GLU A 59 -16.90 -1.14 -6.53
N ASP A 60 -16.35 0.07 -6.43
CA ASP A 60 -14.90 0.29 -6.39
C ASP A 60 -14.29 -0.23 -5.07
N ALA A 61 -15.01 -0.12 -3.95
CA ALA A 61 -14.59 -0.63 -2.66
C ALA A 61 -14.54 -2.17 -2.64
N GLU A 62 -15.54 -2.85 -3.21
CA GLU A 62 -15.57 -4.31 -3.38
C GLU A 62 -14.41 -4.79 -4.28
N LYS A 63 -14.19 -4.10 -5.41
CA LYS A 63 -13.06 -4.37 -6.31
C LYS A 63 -11.72 -4.20 -5.59
N LEU A 64 -11.55 -3.17 -4.78
CA LEU A 64 -10.33 -2.99 -4.00
C LEU A 64 -10.17 -4.12 -2.98
N TRP A 65 -11.20 -4.35 -2.16
CA TRP A 65 -11.16 -5.28 -1.02
C TRP A 65 -10.84 -6.71 -1.45
N SER A 66 -11.44 -7.17 -2.55
CA SER A 66 -11.20 -8.50 -3.12
C SER A 66 -9.77 -8.70 -3.64
N LYS A 67 -9.02 -7.62 -3.89
CA LYS A 67 -7.62 -7.66 -4.36
C LYS A 67 -6.60 -7.47 -3.23
N LEU A 68 -7.04 -7.15 -2.03
CA LEU A 68 -6.15 -6.96 -0.88
C LEU A 68 -5.62 -8.31 -0.38
N THR A 69 -4.31 -8.34 -0.08
CA THR A 69 -3.71 -9.46 0.65
C THR A 69 -4.20 -9.48 2.10
N SER A 70 -4.12 -10.62 2.78
CA SER A 70 -4.51 -10.71 4.21
C SER A 70 -3.78 -9.68 5.08
N ARG A 71 -2.51 -9.40 4.78
CA ARG A 71 -1.72 -8.37 5.49
C ARG A 71 -2.25 -6.96 5.22
N ALA A 72 -2.61 -6.64 3.97
CA ALA A 72 -3.22 -5.35 3.65
C ALA A 72 -4.63 -5.22 4.25
N LYS A 73 -5.46 -6.27 4.21
CA LYS A 73 -6.76 -6.30 4.90
C LYS A 73 -6.59 -6.06 6.41
N GLY A 74 -5.60 -6.65 7.06
CA GLY A 74 -5.28 -6.39 8.47
C GLY A 74 -4.99 -4.92 8.77
N LEU A 75 -4.18 -4.27 7.92
CA LEU A 75 -3.90 -2.83 8.00
C LEU A 75 -5.16 -1.99 7.86
N TYR A 76 -6.01 -2.30 6.88
CA TYR A 76 -7.26 -1.57 6.69
C TYR A 76 -8.26 -1.82 7.81
N ASN A 77 -8.38 -3.06 8.29
CA ASN A 77 -9.26 -3.43 9.40
C ASN A 77 -8.98 -2.58 10.64
N LEU A 78 -7.70 -2.40 10.98
CA LEU A 78 -7.29 -1.57 12.10
C LEU A 78 -7.85 -0.14 12.02
N MET A 79 -7.87 0.47 10.83
CA MET A 79 -8.43 1.82 10.62
C MET A 79 -9.95 1.82 10.44
N ILE A 80 -10.53 0.74 9.90
CA ILE A 80 -11.98 0.57 9.74
C ILE A 80 -12.66 0.40 11.11
N ASP A 81 -12.02 -0.34 12.02
CA ASP A 81 -12.53 -0.61 13.37
C ASP A 81 -12.29 0.56 14.33
N ALA A 82 -11.39 1.47 13.98
CA ALA A 82 -11.05 2.67 14.75
C ALA A 82 -11.06 3.94 13.85
N PRO A 83 -12.23 4.32 13.29
CA PRO A 83 -12.31 5.45 12.37
C PRO A 83 -11.91 6.77 13.05
N GLY A 84 -11.21 7.62 12.32
CA GLY A 84 -10.69 8.90 12.82
C GLY A 84 -9.49 8.80 13.77
N ILE A 85 -9.14 7.61 14.27
CA ILE A 85 -7.94 7.42 15.09
C ILE A 85 -6.71 7.40 14.19
N LYS A 86 -5.70 8.18 14.60
CA LYS A 86 -4.42 8.29 13.89
C LYS A 86 -3.45 7.27 14.43
N PHE A 87 -2.87 6.50 13.52
CA PHE A 87 -1.84 5.51 13.82
C PHE A 87 -0.53 5.87 13.13
N THR A 88 0.59 5.75 13.84
CA THR A 88 1.91 5.86 13.21
C THR A 88 2.25 4.59 12.46
N GLY A 89 3.18 4.68 11.51
CA GLY A 89 3.70 3.49 10.81
C GLY A 89 4.23 2.42 11.76
N ASP A 90 4.92 2.82 12.84
CA ASP A 90 5.45 1.85 13.82
C ASP A 90 4.36 1.22 14.70
N GLN A 91 3.30 1.96 15.03
CA GLN A 91 2.15 1.40 15.73
C GLN A 91 1.47 0.31 14.89
N ILE A 92 1.20 0.61 13.61
CA ILE A 92 0.62 -0.36 12.66
C ILE A 92 1.54 -1.57 12.51
N ALA A 93 2.84 -1.34 12.37
CA ALA A 93 3.81 -2.41 12.20
C ALA A 93 3.86 -3.34 13.41
N LYS A 94 3.83 -2.76 14.61
CA LYS A 94 3.82 -3.52 15.87
C LYS A 94 2.54 -4.35 16.00
N GLU A 95 1.38 -3.73 15.79
CA GLU A 95 0.08 -4.39 15.96
C GLU A 95 -0.10 -5.56 14.99
N LEU A 96 0.41 -5.42 13.76
CA LEU A 96 0.25 -6.41 12.70
C LEU A 96 1.48 -7.29 12.47
N ASN A 97 2.48 -7.17 13.35
CA ASN A 97 3.77 -7.87 13.25
C ASN A 97 4.40 -7.76 11.84
N ILE A 98 4.43 -6.54 11.29
CA ILE A 98 5.01 -6.23 9.99
C ILE A 98 6.51 -5.97 10.18
N ALA A 99 7.34 -6.74 9.47
CA ALA A 99 8.79 -6.54 9.48
C ALA A 99 9.17 -5.15 8.93
N ASN A 100 10.31 -4.62 9.38
CA ASN A 100 10.87 -3.32 8.95
C ASN A 100 10.04 -2.09 9.36
N GLY A 101 9.20 -2.18 10.39
CA GLY A 101 8.54 -1.03 11.02
C GLY A 101 7.69 -0.21 10.04
N ALA A 102 7.74 1.13 10.19
CA ALA A 102 7.05 2.07 9.30
C ALA A 102 7.39 1.88 7.80
N SER A 103 8.61 1.46 7.45
CA SER A 103 8.99 1.18 6.05
C SER A 103 8.27 -0.06 5.50
N GLY A 104 8.07 -1.09 6.34
CA GLY A 104 7.27 -2.26 5.99
C GLY A 104 5.82 -1.89 5.70
N VAL A 105 5.25 -0.98 6.50
CA VAL A 105 3.88 -0.46 6.29
C VAL A 105 3.75 0.24 4.93
N ARG A 106 4.72 1.08 4.55
CA ARG A 106 4.75 1.68 3.20
C ARG A 106 4.78 0.63 2.10
N GLY A 107 5.55 -0.44 2.29
CA GLY A 107 5.59 -1.59 1.37
C GLY A 107 4.24 -2.31 1.23
N VAL A 108 3.52 -2.51 2.34
CA VAL A 108 2.16 -3.09 2.31
C VAL A 108 1.19 -2.21 1.54
N LEU A 109 1.33 -0.88 1.62
CA LEU A 109 0.47 0.09 0.95
C LEU A 109 0.77 0.28 -0.55
N ALA A 110 1.94 -0.14 -1.03
CA ALA A 110 2.31 0.00 -2.44
C ALA A 110 1.32 -0.71 -3.38
N TRP A 111 0.91 -1.93 -3.03
CA TRP A 111 0.00 -2.73 -3.86
C TRP A 111 -1.45 -2.20 -3.88
N PRO A 112 -2.08 -1.87 -2.74
CA PRO A 112 -3.33 -1.10 -2.72
C PRO A 112 -3.24 0.21 -3.51
N GLY A 113 -2.12 0.93 -3.38
CA GLY A 113 -1.87 2.17 -4.11
C GLY A 113 -1.94 1.99 -5.63
N ARG A 114 -1.37 0.89 -6.14
CA ARG A 114 -1.45 0.52 -7.56
C ARG A 114 -2.87 0.25 -8.04
N TYR A 115 -3.68 -0.46 -7.26
CA TYR A 115 -5.08 -0.70 -7.64
C TYR A 115 -5.89 0.59 -7.65
N CYS A 116 -5.75 1.40 -6.60
CA CYS A 116 -6.40 2.70 -6.54
C CYS A 116 -6.00 3.59 -7.73
N TRP A 117 -4.72 3.58 -8.11
CA TRP A 117 -4.25 4.28 -9.31
C TRP A 117 -5.01 3.85 -10.57
N ASN A 118 -5.11 2.54 -10.81
CA ASN A 118 -5.81 1.99 -11.98
C ASN A 118 -7.31 2.30 -11.99
N MET A 119 -7.91 2.50 -10.81
CA MET A 119 -9.32 2.92 -10.66
C MET A 119 -9.51 4.45 -10.69
N ASN A 120 -8.45 5.22 -10.94
CA ASN A 120 -8.43 6.68 -10.83
C ASN A 120 -8.93 7.18 -9.46
N ARG A 121 -8.56 6.45 -8.40
CA ARG A 121 -8.93 6.69 -7.00
C ARG A 121 -7.70 6.98 -6.16
N ARG A 122 -7.89 7.73 -5.08
CA ARG A 122 -6.88 7.78 -4.01
C ARG A 122 -6.96 6.52 -3.14
N LEU A 123 -5.95 6.33 -2.30
CA LEU A 123 -6.03 5.35 -1.23
C LEU A 123 -7.20 5.66 -0.29
N PRO A 124 -7.91 4.65 0.26
CA PRO A 124 -9.02 4.86 1.20
C PRO A 124 -8.58 5.57 2.49
N GLN A 125 -7.37 5.27 2.96
CA GLN A 125 -6.82 5.94 4.13
C GLN A 125 -6.21 7.29 3.78
N ARG A 126 -6.32 8.21 4.73
CA ARG A 126 -5.56 9.45 4.78
C ARG A 126 -4.21 9.23 5.41
N TRP A 127 -3.29 10.13 5.09
CA TRP A 127 -2.00 10.20 5.74
C TRP A 127 -1.55 11.66 5.83
N LYS A 128 -0.75 11.97 6.84
CA LYS A 128 -0.06 13.25 7.01
C LYS A 128 1.35 12.96 7.53
N ASP A 129 2.35 13.63 6.99
CA ASP A 129 3.67 13.63 7.60
C ASP A 129 3.64 14.28 8.98
N GLY A 130 4.45 13.76 9.89
CA GLY A 130 4.68 14.41 11.16
C GLY A 130 5.53 15.67 10.97
N GLU A 131 5.27 16.67 11.81
CA GLU A 131 6.05 17.89 11.85
C GLU A 131 7.36 17.66 12.64
N ASP A 132 8.44 18.35 12.28
CA ASP A 132 9.73 18.31 12.99
C ASP A 132 10.32 16.92 13.22
N GLY A 133 10.19 16.03 12.23
CA GLY A 133 10.73 14.66 12.29
C GLY A 133 9.84 13.68 13.06
N ALA A 134 8.62 14.09 13.44
CA ALA A 134 7.63 13.17 13.99
C ALA A 134 7.20 12.12 12.93
N PRO A 135 6.80 10.91 13.35
CA PRO A 135 6.35 9.87 12.42
C PRO A 135 5.11 10.28 11.62
N SER A 136 5.02 9.87 10.36
CA SER A 136 3.80 10.02 9.56
C SER A 136 2.64 9.26 10.23
N ALA A 137 1.45 9.88 10.19
CA ALA A 137 0.22 9.34 10.75
C ALA A 137 -0.75 8.93 9.64
N TYR A 138 -1.46 7.82 9.85
CA TYR A 138 -2.46 7.24 8.96
C TYR A 138 -3.80 7.14 9.68
N TRP A 139 -4.90 7.43 8.99
CA TRP A 139 -6.25 7.25 9.53
C TRP A 139 -7.26 7.03 8.40
N MET A 140 -8.45 6.54 8.74
CA MET A 140 -9.57 6.46 7.80
C MET A 140 -10.70 7.36 8.28
N GLU A 141 -11.34 8.08 7.36
CA GLU A 141 -12.51 8.89 7.67
C GLU A 141 -13.70 7.99 8.05
N PRO A 142 -14.58 8.39 8.98
CA PRO A 142 -15.69 7.55 9.45
C PRO A 142 -16.60 7.03 8.33
N ASP A 143 -16.94 7.87 7.35
CA ASP A 143 -17.85 7.48 6.26
C ASP A 143 -17.19 6.44 5.34
N VAL A 144 -15.90 6.60 5.06
CA VAL A 144 -15.12 5.63 4.27
C VAL A 144 -14.97 4.31 5.05
N ALA A 145 -14.73 4.39 6.36
CA ALA A 145 -14.66 3.20 7.21
C ALA A 145 -15.99 2.45 7.24
N ALA A 146 -17.13 3.15 7.33
CA ALA A 146 -18.46 2.54 7.29
C ALA A 146 -18.68 1.79 5.97
N LEU A 147 -18.31 2.38 4.84
CA LEU A 147 -18.38 1.73 3.53
C LEU A 147 -17.56 0.43 3.49
N PHE A 148 -16.27 0.50 3.86
CA PHE A 148 -15.41 -0.69 3.83
C PHE A 148 -15.80 -1.75 4.88
N LYS A 149 -16.43 -1.34 5.99
CA LYS A 149 -17.00 -2.24 6.99
C LYS A 149 -18.19 -3.04 6.42
N ALA A 150 -19.06 -2.40 5.63
CA ALA A 150 -20.13 -3.10 4.94
C ALA A 150 -19.57 -4.07 3.88
N VAL A 151 -18.64 -3.60 3.04
CA VAL A 151 -18.01 -4.41 2.00
C VAL A 151 -17.32 -5.66 2.57
N ARG A 152 -16.57 -5.53 3.67
CA ARG A 152 -15.93 -6.70 4.29
C ARG A 152 -16.95 -7.67 4.91
N ALA A 153 -18.07 -7.16 5.45
CA ALA A 153 -19.11 -8.01 6.01
C ALA A 153 -19.79 -8.85 4.93
N ASP A 154 -19.92 -8.31 3.72
CA ASP A 154 -20.53 -9.02 2.59
C ASP A 154 -19.57 -10.00 1.91
N LEU A 155 -18.26 -9.71 1.90
CA LEU A 155 -17.26 -10.52 1.17
C LEU A 155 -16.50 -11.54 2.04
N ASP A 156 -16.31 -11.24 3.33
CA ASP A 156 -15.57 -12.09 4.26
C ASP A 156 -16.47 -12.73 5.35
N GLY A 157 -17.75 -12.35 5.42
CA GLY A 157 -18.78 -12.93 6.31
C GLY A 157 -19.46 -14.15 5.71
#